data_AF-A0A7K3WUS7-F1
#
_entry.id   AF-A0A7K3WUS7-F1
#
_cell.length_a   1.000
_cell.length_b   1.000
_cell.length_c   1.000
_cell.angle_alpha   90.00
_cell.angle_beta   90.00
_cell.angle_gamma   90.00
#
_symmetry.space_group_name_H-M   'P 1'
#
loop_
_entity.id
_entity.type
_entity.pdbx_description
1 polymer ?
#
loop_
_entity_poly.entity_id
_entity_poly.type
_entity_poly.pdbx_seq_one_letter_code
_entity_poly.pdbx_strand_id
1 'polypeptide(L)' 'LEILGKSKSQIKVYRNVLEKKKFKFNYHTHIYVNSRNKTFHYVYDLAWMVFSDDEVLIIRKR' A
#
# COMPACT_ATOMS: atom_id res chain seq x y z
N LEU A 1 12.88 -5.78 -3.55
CA LEU A 1 12.39 -5.66 -4.95
C LEU A 1 11.35 -6.73 -5.31
N GLU A 2 10.68 -7.37 -4.34
CA GLU A 2 9.92 -8.62 -4.58
C GLU A 2 8.45 -8.47 -4.99
N ILE A 3 7.80 -7.33 -4.76
CA ILE A 3 6.35 -7.19 -5.03
C ILE A 3 6.10 -6.14 -6.12
N LEU A 4 6.84 -5.03 -6.08
CA LEU A 4 6.89 -4.06 -7.16
C LEU A 4 8.01 -4.45 -8.12
N GLY A 5 7.68 -5.21 -9.16
CA GLY A 5 8.56 -5.37 -10.31
C GLY A 5 8.91 -3.99 -10.90
N LYS A 6 10.10 -3.84 -11.49
CA LYS A 6 10.69 -2.56 -11.98
C LYS A 6 9.78 -1.68 -12.86
N SER A 7 8.67 -2.21 -13.38
CA SER A 7 7.77 -1.53 -14.33
C SER A 7 6.39 -1.14 -13.78
N LYS A 8 5.99 -1.63 -12.59
CA LYS A 8 4.62 -1.39 -12.08
C LYS A 8 4.60 -0.24 -11.09
N SER A 9 4.04 0.90 -11.48
CA SER A 9 3.81 2.06 -10.59
C SER A 9 2.70 1.81 -9.57
N GLN A 10 1.86 0.81 -9.79
CA GLN A 10 0.82 0.39 -8.85
C GLN A 10 0.61 -1.12 -8.93
N ILE A 11 0.35 -1.74 -7.79
CA ILE A 11 0.01 -3.16 -7.69
C ILE A 11 -1.10 -3.33 -6.66
N LYS A 12 -2.12 -4.11 -7.03
CA LYS A 12 -3.17 -4.55 -6.11
C LYS A 12 -2.80 -5.93 -5.62
N VAL A 13 -2.73 -6.12 -4.31
CA VAL A 13 -2.38 -7.38 -3.66
C VAL A 13 -3.34 -7.66 -2.52
N TYR A 14 -3.66 -8.93 -2.27
CA TYR A 14 -4.47 -9.28 -1.11
C TYR A 14 -3.69 -9.08 0.19
N ARG A 15 -4.38 -8.61 1.24
CA ARG A 15 -3.84 -8.40 2.58
C ARG A 15 -3.17 -9.66 3.13
N ASN A 16 -3.79 -10.82 2.93
CA ASN A 16 -3.26 -12.12 3.35
C ASN A 16 -1.83 -12.39 2.80
N VAL A 17 -1.52 -11.92 1.58
CA VAL A 17 -0.18 -12.08 0.98
C VAL A 17 0.85 -11.21 1.71
N LEU A 18 0.46 -10.00 2.10
CA LEU A 18 1.30 -9.07 2.85
C LEU A 18 1.45 -9.51 4.32
N GLU A 19 0.39 -10.04 4.94
CA GLU A 19 0.43 -10.58 6.29
C GLU A 19 1.33 -11.80 6.40
N LYS A 20 1.27 -12.74 5.43
CA LYS A 20 2.23 -13.85 5.33
C LYS A 20 3.67 -13.37 5.19
N LYS A 21 3.90 -12.20 4.58
CA LYS A 21 5.22 -11.57 4.44
C LYS A 21 5.62 -10.70 5.65
N LYS A 22 4.86 -10.73 6.75
CA LYS A 22 5.08 -9.89 7.95
C LYS A 22 5.17 -8.40 7.62
N PHE A 23 4.36 -7.94 6.66
CA PHE A 23 4.32 -6.53 6.29
C PHE A 23 3.80 -5.69 7.47
N LYS A 24 4.59 -4.69 7.89
CA LYS A 24 4.26 -3.82 9.02
C LYS A 24 3.39 -2.64 8.55
N PHE A 25 2.08 -2.82 8.53
CA PHE A 25 1.13 -1.74 8.20
C PHE A 25 1.22 -0.53 9.15
N ASN A 26 1.68 -0.74 10.38
CA ASN A 26 1.89 0.33 11.36
C ASN A 26 3.10 1.22 11.07
N TYR A 27 3.98 0.84 10.14
CA TYR A 27 5.20 1.60 9.85
C TYR A 27 4.99 2.49 8.63
N HIS A 28 4.51 3.71 8.85
CA HIS A 28 4.30 4.72 7.80
C HIS A 28 4.77 6.10 8.26
N THR A 29 5.24 6.92 7.32
CA THR A 29 5.70 8.28 7.59
C THR A 29 4.55 9.27 7.62
N HIS A 30 3.59 9.14 6.70
CA HIS A 30 2.44 10.03 6.61
C HIS A 30 1.15 9.25 6.36
N ILE A 31 0.05 9.74 6.93
CA ILE A 31 -1.31 9.30 6.60
C ILE A 31 -1.97 10.45 5.84
N TYR A 32 -2.54 10.14 4.69
CA TYR A 32 -3.36 11.06 3.92
C TYR A 32 -4.77 10.50 3.80
N VAL A 33 -5.76 11.28 4.23
CA VAL A 33 -7.17 10.92 4.07
C VAL A 33 -7.74 11.83 2.99
N ASN A 34 -8.22 11.24 1.89
CA ASN A 34 -8.89 12.00 0.84
C ASN A 34 -10.33 12.36 1.25
N SER A 35 -10.95 13.36 0.61
CA SER A 35 -12.33 13.81 0.86
C SER A 35 -13.41 12.73 0.69
N ARG A 36 -13.05 11.59 0.09
CA ARG A 36 -13.88 10.37 0.01
C ARG A 36 -13.68 9.40 1.18
N ASN A 37 -13.13 9.88 2.30
CA ASN A 37 -12.77 9.07 3.47
C ASN A 37 -11.82 7.91 3.18
N LYS A 38 -10.99 8.08 2.13
CA LYS A 38 -10.03 7.09 1.64
C LYS A 38 -8.68 7.32 2.31
N THR A 39 -8.26 6.39 3.16
CA THR A 39 -6.98 6.46 3.89
C THR A 39 -5.85 5.87 3.06
N PHE A 40 -4.82 6.69 2.82
CA PHE A 40 -3.58 6.33 2.18
C PHE A 40 -2.45 6.45 3.19
N HIS A 41 -1.69 5.39 3.36
CA HIS A 41 -0.48 5.38 4.18
C HIS A 41 0.73 5.55 3.25
N TYR A 42 1.64 6.44 3.59
CA TYR A 42 2.84 6.74 2.81
C TYR A 42 4.09 6.33 3.58
N VAL A 43 5.02 5.69 2.87
CA VAL A 43 6.42 5.42 3.28
C VAL A 43 7.32 5.91 2.16
N TYR A 44 7.86 7.12 2.33
CA TYR A 44 8.71 7.76 1.31
C TYR A 44 8.03 7.77 -0.07
N ASP A 45 8.59 7.07 -1.04
CA ASP A 45 8.09 6.95 -2.42
C ASP A 45 6.98 5.89 -2.59
N LEU A 46 6.62 5.18 -1.53
CA LEU A 46 5.56 4.16 -1.55
C LEU A 46 4.34 4.69 -0.83
N ALA A 47 3.17 4.41 -1.37
CA ALA A 47 1.89 4.62 -0.73
C ALA A 47 1.11 3.31 -0.75
N TRP A 48 0.28 3.05 0.24
CA TRP A 48 -0.72 1.99 0.14
C TRP A 48 -2.05 2.40 0.72
N MET A 49 -3.09 1.76 0.20
CA MET A 49 -4.46 1.90 0.65
C MET A 49 -5.04 0.51 0.88
N VAL A 50 -5.76 0.36 1.98
CA VAL A 50 -6.53 -0.85 2.28
C VAL A 50 -7.96 -0.64 1.77
N PHE A 51 -8.46 -1.60 1.01
CA PHE A 51 -9.86 -1.71 0.61
C PHE A 51 -10.61 -2.58 1.61
N SER A 52 -11.93 -2.41 1.67
CA SER A 52 -12.82 -3.22 2.51
C SER A 52 -12.89 -4.70 2.08
N ASP A 53 -12.47 -5.02 0.86
CA ASP A 53 -12.47 -6.39 0.27
C ASP A 53 -11.21 -7.20 0.63
N ASP A 54 -10.52 -6.88 1.72
CA ASP A 54 -9.23 -7.50 2.09
C ASP A 54 -8.11 -7.30 1.04
N GLU A 55 -8.27 -6.32 0.15
CA GLU A 55 -7.30 -5.96 -0.86
C GLU A 55 -6.50 -4.72 -0.45
N VAL A 56 -5.22 -4.69 -0.80
CA VAL A 56 -4.32 -3.58 -0.56
C VAL A 56 -3.76 -3.11 -1.88
N LEU A 57 -3.95 -1.83 -2.19
CA LEU A 57 -3.31 -1.18 -3.33
C LEU A 57 -2.00 -0.56 -2.85
N ILE A 58 -0.88 -0.97 -3.44
CA ILE A 58 0.42 -0.34 -3.23
C ILE A 58 0.75 0.47 -4.48
N ILE A 59 1.00 1.75 -4.30
CA ILE A 59 1.37 2.71 -5.33
C ILE A 59 2.81 3.14 -5.05
N ARG A 60 3.64 3.25 -6.09
CA ARG A 60 4.94 3.89 -6.01
C ARG A 60 4.87 5.21 -6.75
N LYS A 61 5.07 6.29 -6.01
CA LYS A 61 5.31 7.61 -6.59
C LYS A 61 6.74 7.60 -7.16
N ARG A 62 6.90 8.10 -8.38
CA ARG A 62 8.19 8.20 -9.08
C ARG A 62 8.58 9.66 -9.19
#